data_AF-A0A0D0C5U1-F1
#
_entry.id   AF-A0A0D0C5U1-F1
#
_cell.length_a   1.000
_cell.length_b   1.000
_cell.length_c   1.000
_cell.angle_alpha   90.00
_cell.angle_beta   90.00
_cell.angle_gamma   90.00
#
_symmetry.space_group_name_H-M   'P 1'
#
loop_
_entity.id
_entity.type
_entity.pdbx_description
1 polymer ?
#
loop_
_entity_poly.entity_id
_entity_poly.type
_entity_poly.pdbx_seq_one_letter_code
_entity_poly.pdbx_strand_id
1 'polypeptide(L)'
;PHNINISDSKLAPLDWEVLQDMEVILEVPSWAQQSMCGQSLPLLGGAIPSYETFLAQWTSLSMSRTNPQLVPFVSHGLEWANHYYNCIGRSKAYLFAMFVDPCIRISWVEWHWKTDAIVAAKADIRQKVSG
;
A
#
# COMPACT_ATOMS: atom_id res chain seq x y z
N PRO A 1 -33.93 32.26 -7.82
CA PRO A 1 -33.25 31.08 -8.40
C PRO A 1 -32.26 31.51 -9.50
N HIS A 2 -30.98 31.68 -9.14
CA HIS A 2 -29.91 31.94 -10.11
C HIS A 2 -29.54 30.60 -10.77
N ASN A 3 -29.83 30.48 -12.07
CA ASN A 3 -29.27 29.45 -12.93
C ASN A 3 -27.77 29.78 -13.08
N ILE A 4 -26.92 29.18 -12.25
CA ILE A 4 -25.47 29.20 -12.47
C ILE A 4 -25.25 28.48 -13.79
N ASN A 5 -24.69 29.20 -14.75
CA ASN A 5 -24.49 28.71 -16.11
C ASN A 5 -23.50 27.54 -16.08
N ILE A 6 -24.01 26.31 -16.16
CA ILE A 6 -23.22 25.06 -16.07
C ILE A 6 -22.15 25.00 -17.18
N SER A 7 -22.30 25.80 -18.24
CA SER A 7 -21.31 25.88 -19.31
C SER A 7 -19.97 26.53 -18.92
N ASP A 8 -19.94 27.37 -17.87
CA ASP A 8 -18.71 27.97 -17.34
C ASP A 8 -17.91 27.01 -16.45
N SER A 9 -18.49 25.86 -16.09
CA SER A 9 -17.87 24.84 -15.21
C SER A 9 -17.35 23.62 -15.98
N LYS A 10 -17.30 23.68 -17.32
CA LYS A 10 -16.92 22.54 -18.14
C LYS A 10 -15.39 22.41 -18.14
N LEU A 11 -14.89 21.33 -17.55
CA LEU A 11 -13.47 20.96 -17.57
C LEU A 11 -12.91 20.99 -19.00
N ALA A 12 -11.74 21.60 -19.15
CA ALA A 12 -11.03 21.55 -20.41
C ALA A 12 -10.58 20.10 -20.68
N PRO A 13 -10.32 19.71 -21.94
CA PRO A 13 -9.82 18.38 -22.27
C PRO A 13 -8.56 18.00 -21.47
N LEU A 14 -7.66 18.96 -21.21
CA LEU A 14 -6.46 18.76 -20.41
C LEU A 14 -6.78 18.46 -18.94
N ASP A 15 -7.79 19.12 -18.37
CA ASP A 15 -8.19 18.86 -16.98
C ASP A 15 -8.79 17.45 -16.84
N TRP A 16 -9.45 16.96 -17.88
CA TRP A 16 -9.94 15.57 -17.94
C TRP A 16 -8.82 14.54 -17.98
N GLU A 17 -7.74 14.81 -18.74
CA GLU A 17 -6.56 13.92 -18.78
C GLU A 17 -5.89 13.84 -17.40
N VAL A 18 -5.75 14.98 -16.70
CA VAL A 18 -5.19 15.01 -15.35
C VAL A 18 -6.07 14.22 -14.36
N LEU A 19 -7.40 14.27 -14.50
CA LEU A 19 -8.30 13.49 -13.65
C LEU A 19 -8.17 11.98 -13.90
N GLN A 20 -8.00 11.56 -15.16
CA GLN A 20 -7.76 10.15 -15.50
C GLN A 20 -6.41 9.68 -14.96
N ASP A 21 -5.37 10.51 -15.06
CA ASP A 21 -4.06 10.23 -14.48
C ASP A 21 -4.15 10.06 -12.95
N MET A 22 -4.93 10.92 -12.28
CA MET A 22 -5.17 10.82 -10.83
C MET A 22 -5.96 9.57 -10.46
N GLU A 23 -6.96 9.19 -11.26
CA GLU A 23 -7.71 7.94 -11.06
C GLU A 23 -6.77 6.73 -11.06
N VAL A 24 -5.86 6.63 -12.03
CA VAL A 24 -4.86 5.56 -12.11
C VAL A 24 -3.93 5.55 -10.90
N ILE A 25 -3.46 6.72 -10.46
CA ILE A 25 -2.57 6.83 -9.30
C ILE A 25 -3.29 6.40 -8.02
N LEU A 26 -4.55 6.82 -7.84
CA LEU A 26 -5.34 6.63 -6.62
C LEU A 26 -6.01 5.25 -6.54
N GLU A 27 -6.16 4.55 -7.67
CA GLU A 27 -6.70 3.20 -7.69
C GLU A 27 -5.88 2.27 -6.78
N VAL A 28 -4.56 2.25 -6.93
CA VAL A 28 -3.65 1.39 -6.15
C VAL A 28 -3.79 1.58 -4.62
N PRO A 29 -3.65 2.78 -4.04
CA PRO A 29 -3.87 2.98 -2.61
C PRO A 29 -5.32 2.75 -2.19
N SER A 30 -6.31 2.99 -3.07
CA SER A 30 -7.71 2.67 -2.77
C SER A 30 -7.90 1.17 -2.53
N TRP A 31 -7.33 0.31 -3.37
CA TRP A 31 -7.34 -1.14 -3.17
C TRP A 31 -6.67 -1.55 -1.87
N ALA A 32 -5.51 -0.98 -1.55
CA ALA A 32 -4.81 -1.27 -0.29
C ALA A 32 -5.65 -0.85 0.92
N GLN A 33 -6.26 0.34 0.89
CA GLN A 33 -7.12 0.83 1.95
C GLN A 33 -8.37 -0.04 2.11
N GLN A 34 -9.05 -0.40 1.03
CA GLN A 34 -10.21 -1.28 1.07
C GLN A 34 -9.85 -2.66 1.62
N SER A 35 -8.71 -3.21 1.22
CA SER A 35 -8.21 -4.48 1.74
C SER A 35 -7.99 -4.43 3.25
N MET A 36 -7.41 -3.35 3.77
CA MET A 36 -7.10 -3.20 5.19
C MET A 36 -8.30 -2.78 6.05
N CYS A 37 -9.22 -1.98 5.51
CA CYS A 37 -10.35 -1.41 6.24
C CYS A 37 -11.67 -2.14 6.02
N GLY A 38 -11.78 -2.95 4.96
CA GLY A 38 -13.02 -3.62 4.55
C GLY A 38 -13.30 -4.94 5.25
N GLN A 39 -12.35 -5.49 6.02
CA GLN A 39 -12.56 -6.74 6.75
C GLN A 39 -13.37 -6.50 8.03
N SER A 40 -14.43 -7.29 8.24
CA SER A 40 -15.22 -7.31 9.47
C SER A 40 -14.44 -7.89 10.66
N LEU A 41 -13.38 -8.65 10.38
CA LEU A 41 -12.35 -9.03 11.33
C LEU A 41 -11.14 -8.12 11.08
N PRO A 42 -10.78 -7.19 11.98
CA PRO A 42 -9.60 -6.35 11.82
C PRO A 42 -8.34 -7.20 12.05
N LEU A 43 -8.02 -8.07 11.10
CA LEU A 43 -6.82 -8.88 11.11
C LEU A 43 -5.67 -8.03 10.60
N LEU A 44 -4.94 -7.47 11.56
CA LEU A 44 -3.69 -6.74 11.32
C LEU A 44 -2.66 -7.55 10.50
N GLY A 45 -2.84 -8.87 10.40
CA GLY A 45 -1.97 -9.77 9.64
C GLY A 45 -1.90 -9.49 8.14
N GLY A 46 -2.99 -9.01 7.53
CA GLY A 46 -3.02 -8.64 6.12
C GLY A 46 -2.37 -7.29 5.79
N ALA A 47 -2.09 -6.46 6.79
CA ALA A 47 -1.63 -5.09 6.57
C ALA A 47 -0.25 -5.03 5.89
N ILE A 48 0.71 -5.84 6.34
CA ILE A 48 2.05 -5.89 5.72
C ILE A 48 1.96 -6.35 4.24
N PRO A 49 1.33 -7.50 3.92
CA PRO A 49 1.17 -7.94 2.54
C PRO A 49 0.48 -6.92 1.62
N SER A 50 -0.63 -6.32 2.07
CA SER A 50 -1.37 -5.32 1.28
C SER A 50 -0.53 -4.07 1.04
N TYR A 51 0.24 -3.64 2.04
CA TYR A 51 1.11 -2.48 1.93
C TYR A 51 2.34 -2.72 1.04
N GLU A 52 2.97 -3.89 1.14
CA GLU A 52 4.06 -4.29 0.24
C GLU A 52 3.58 -4.40 -1.22
N THR A 53 2.39 -4.93 -1.44
CA THR A 53 1.76 -4.99 -2.78
C THR A 53 1.55 -3.60 -3.36
N PHE A 54 1.01 -2.68 -2.56
CA PHE A 54 0.86 -1.27 -2.91
C PHE A 54 2.18 -0.61 -3.30
N LEU A 55 3.23 -0.79 -2.48
CA LEU A 55 4.56 -0.25 -2.78
C LEU A 55 5.13 -0.80 -4.10
N ALA A 56 4.96 -2.10 -4.35
CA ALA A 56 5.43 -2.72 -5.58
C ALA A 56 4.70 -2.16 -6.81
N GLN A 57 3.38 -2.00 -6.74
CA GLN A 57 2.56 -1.44 -7.82
C GLN A 57 2.90 0.02 -8.10
N TRP A 58 3.03 0.87 -7.08
CA TRP A 58 3.48 2.26 -7.26
C TRP A 58 4.91 2.35 -7.78
N THR A 59 5.82 1.50 -7.32
CA THR A 59 7.19 1.45 -7.86
C THR A 59 7.16 1.10 -9.35
N SER A 60 6.35 0.10 -9.74
CA SER A 60 6.15 -0.28 -11.15
C SER A 60 5.57 0.87 -11.99
N LEU A 61 4.57 1.58 -11.47
CA LEU A 61 3.99 2.76 -12.12
C LEU A 61 5.03 3.88 -12.32
N SER A 62 5.90 4.12 -11.33
CA SER A 62 6.97 5.12 -11.45
C SER A 62 8.04 4.76 -12.49
N MET A 63 8.21 3.46 -12.78
CA MET A 63 9.18 2.96 -13.77
C MET A 63 8.57 2.75 -15.17
N SER A 64 7.25 2.82 -15.28
CA SER A 64 6.54 2.56 -16.54
C SER A 64 6.81 3.67 -17.56
N ARG A 65 7.19 3.28 -18.79
CA ARG A 65 7.31 4.23 -19.91
C ARG A 65 5.97 4.64 -20.49
N THR A 66 4.88 3.95 -20.14
CA THR A 66 3.56 4.19 -20.73
C THR A 66 2.96 5.51 -20.26
N ASN A 67 3.20 5.90 -19.01
CA ASN A 67 2.62 7.11 -18.42
C ASN A 67 3.69 7.92 -17.64
N PRO A 68 4.67 8.52 -18.34
CA PRO A 68 5.76 9.26 -17.71
C PRO A 68 5.28 10.48 -16.91
N GLN A 69 4.09 11.00 -17.23
CA GLN A 69 3.48 12.12 -16.52
C GLN A 69 3.08 11.79 -15.07
N LEU A 70 2.92 10.49 -14.74
CA LEU A 70 2.55 10.05 -13.38
C LEU A 70 3.72 10.04 -12.41
N VAL A 71 4.96 9.97 -12.91
CA VAL A 71 6.19 9.86 -12.11
C VAL A 71 6.30 10.93 -11.02
N PRO A 72 6.14 12.25 -11.30
CA PRO A 72 6.23 13.25 -10.24
C PRO A 72 5.20 13.03 -9.12
N PHE A 73 3.98 12.62 -9.45
CA PHE A 73 2.93 12.39 -8.45
C PHE A 73 3.21 11.13 -7.60
N VAL A 74 3.62 10.04 -8.25
CA VAL A 74 3.91 8.77 -7.58
C VAL A 74 5.19 8.85 -6.75
N SER A 75 6.21 9.58 -7.22
CA SER A 75 7.50 9.68 -6.51
C SER A 75 7.38 10.32 -5.13
N HIS A 76 6.62 11.41 -5.01
CA HIS A 76 6.36 12.04 -3.71
C HIS A 76 5.50 11.15 -2.80
N GLY A 77 4.50 10.46 -3.38
CA GLY A 77 3.72 9.47 -2.65
C GLY A 77 4.58 8.31 -2.13
N LEU A 78 5.51 7.81 -2.94
CA LEU A 78 6.42 6.72 -2.57
C LEU A 78 7.35 7.08 -1.42
N GLU A 79 7.81 8.33 -1.33
CA GLU A 79 8.62 8.80 -0.20
C GLU A 79 7.86 8.61 1.13
N TRP A 80 6.63 9.11 1.18
CA TRP A 80 5.74 8.93 2.34
C TRP A 80 5.37 7.47 2.56
N ALA A 81 5.09 6.72 1.49
CA ALA A 81 4.74 5.32 1.58
C ALA A 81 5.85 4.50 2.24
N ASN A 82 7.11 4.75 1.87
CA ASN A 82 8.28 4.12 2.48
C ASN A 82 8.49 4.55 3.94
N HIS A 83 8.27 5.82 4.27
CA HIS A 83 8.29 6.28 5.66
C HIS A 83 7.29 5.50 6.52
N TYR A 84 6.04 5.36 6.07
CA TYR A 84 5.02 4.61 6.77
C TYR A 84 5.33 3.10 6.86
N TYR A 85 5.89 2.51 5.80
CA TYR A 85 6.33 1.12 5.85
C TYR A 85 7.37 0.88 6.95
N ASN A 86 8.33 1.81 7.10
CA ASN A 86 9.28 1.76 8.21
C ASN A 86 8.61 1.87 9.58
N CYS A 87 7.55 2.68 9.72
CA CYS A 87 6.77 2.76 10.96
C CYS A 87 6.07 1.42 11.28
N ILE A 88 5.45 0.79 10.27
CA ILE A 88 4.79 -0.52 10.40
C ILE A 88 5.82 -1.59 10.79
N GLY A 89 6.97 -1.62 10.13
CA GLY A 89 8.04 -2.59 10.39
C GLY A 89 8.69 -2.48 11.78
N ARG A 90 8.63 -1.31 12.43
CA ARG A 90 9.11 -1.13 13.82
C ARG A 90 8.19 -1.80 14.84
N SER A 91 6.94 -2.05 14.50
CA SER A 91 5.96 -2.65 15.40
C SER A 91 5.88 -4.16 15.18
N LYS A 92 6.37 -4.93 16.16
CA LYS A 92 6.25 -6.40 16.15
C LYS A 92 4.80 -6.88 16.17
N ALA A 93 3.83 -6.03 16.51
CA ALA A 93 2.42 -6.39 16.53
C ALA A 93 1.93 -6.86 15.15
N TYR A 94 2.40 -6.24 14.07
CA TYR A 94 2.06 -6.64 12.70
C TYR A 94 2.66 -8.01 12.36
N LEU A 95 3.92 -8.24 12.73
CA LEU A 95 4.58 -9.54 12.55
C LEU A 95 3.82 -10.66 13.28
N PHE A 96 3.46 -10.43 14.54
CA PHE A 96 2.69 -11.42 15.32
C PHE A 96 1.29 -11.63 14.75
N ALA A 97 0.60 -10.57 14.37
CA ALA A 97 -0.72 -10.67 13.75
C ALA A 97 -0.70 -11.47 12.45
N MET A 98 0.36 -11.31 11.65
CA MET A 98 0.56 -12.10 10.43
C MET A 98 0.86 -13.57 10.75
N PHE A 99 1.67 -13.83 11.78
CA PHE A 99 2.00 -15.20 12.21
C PHE A 99 0.77 -15.98 12.70
N VAL A 100 -0.13 -15.34 13.46
CA VAL A 100 -1.35 -15.99 13.98
C VAL A 100 -2.43 -16.13 12.92
N ASP A 101 -2.36 -15.38 11.82
CA ASP A 101 -3.30 -15.49 10.70
C ASP A 101 -3.06 -16.81 9.94
N PRO A 102 -4.02 -17.75 9.93
CA PRO A 102 -3.84 -19.05 9.29
C PRO A 102 -3.70 -18.97 7.76
N CYS A 103 -4.14 -17.89 7.13
CA CYS A 103 -4.04 -17.68 5.69
C CYS A 103 -2.66 -17.15 5.26
N ILE A 104 -1.91 -16.50 6.17
CA ILE A 104 -0.64 -15.84 5.86
C ILE A 104 0.53 -16.50 6.61
N ARG A 105 0.39 -16.72 7.91
CA ARG A 105 1.38 -17.34 8.80
C ARG A 105 2.77 -16.74 8.61
N ILE A 106 3.74 -17.57 8.25
CA ILE A 106 5.12 -17.15 7.97
C ILE A 106 5.50 -17.31 6.50
N SER A 107 4.65 -17.90 5.67
CA SER A 107 4.96 -18.17 4.26
C SER A 107 5.19 -16.88 3.49
N TRP A 108 4.43 -15.82 3.80
CA TRP A 108 4.66 -14.51 3.20
C TRP A 108 6.05 -13.97 3.48
N VAL A 109 6.49 -14.00 4.73
CA VAL A 109 7.84 -13.58 5.16
C VAL A 109 8.92 -14.42 4.47
N GLU A 110 8.72 -15.74 4.44
CA GLU A 110 9.68 -16.65 3.81
C GLU A 110 9.84 -16.43 2.31
N TRP A 111 8.79 -15.96 1.63
CA TRP A 111 8.79 -15.75 0.19
C TRP A 111 9.22 -14.34 -0.23
N HIS A 112 8.91 -13.31 0.58
CA HIS A 112 9.09 -11.91 0.16
C HIS A 112 10.25 -11.21 0.89
N TRP A 113 10.70 -11.72 2.05
CA TRP A 113 11.75 -11.08 2.83
C TRP A 113 13.13 -11.69 2.58
N LYS A 114 14.18 -10.92 2.85
CA LYS A 114 15.57 -11.41 2.81
C LYS A 114 15.85 -12.37 3.98
N THR A 115 16.80 -13.28 3.79
CA THR A 115 17.16 -14.33 4.77
C THR A 115 17.41 -13.79 6.17
N ASP A 116 18.13 -12.68 6.32
CA ASP A 116 18.43 -12.10 7.63
C ASP A 116 17.18 -11.60 8.36
N ALA A 117 16.25 -11.01 7.61
CA ALA A 117 14.96 -10.54 8.13
C ALA A 117 14.05 -11.71 8.53
N ILE A 118 14.09 -12.82 7.78
CA ILE A 118 13.37 -14.05 8.12
C ILE A 118 13.89 -14.63 9.44
N VAL A 119 15.22 -14.69 9.61
CA VAL A 119 15.85 -15.20 10.85
C VAL A 119 15.46 -14.33 12.05
N ALA A 120 15.53 -13.01 11.91
CA ALA A 120 15.13 -12.08 12.95
C ALA A 120 13.65 -12.23 13.33
N ALA A 121 12.75 -12.31 12.34
CA ALA A 121 11.32 -12.52 12.56
C ALA A 121 11.04 -13.85 13.31
N LYS A 122 11.71 -14.94 12.91
CA LYS A 122 11.60 -16.24 13.59
C LYS A 122 12.12 -16.20 15.02
N ALA A 123 13.19 -15.46 15.28
CA ALA A 123 13.74 -15.29 16.62
C ALA A 123 12.76 -14.54 17.54
N ASP A 124 12.16 -13.46 17.06
CA ASP A 124 11.15 -12.69 17.79
C ASP A 124 9.92 -13.54 18.13
N ILE A 125 9.45 -14.37 17.20
CA ILE A 125 8.34 -15.31 17.43
C ILE A 125 8.71 -16.34 18.50
N ARG A 126 9.89 -16.97 18.40
CA ARG A 126 10.34 -17.96 19.39
C ARG A 126 10.48 -17.37 20.78
N GLN A 127 11.05 -16.17 20.90
CA GLN A 127 11.20 -15.50 22.20
C GLN A 127 9.84 -15.31 22.88
N LYS A 128 8.79 -14.99 22.11
CA LYS A 128 7.47 -14.72 22.66
C LYS A 128 6.66 -15.98 22.97
N VAL A 129 6.90 -17.09 22.26
CA VAL A 129 6.22 -18.38 22.49
C VAL A 129 6.85 -19.15 23.66
N SER A 130 8.15 -18.94 23.94
CA SER A 130 8.88 -19.63 25.00
C SER A 130 8.78 -18.98 26.39
N GLY A 131 8.07 -17.86 26.54
CA GLY A 131 7.91 -17.14 27.81
C GLY A 131 6.45 -17.02 28.21
#